data_AF-A0A377QAI4-F1
#
_entry.id   AF-A0A377QAI4-F1
#
_cell.length_a   1.000
_cell.length_b   1.000
_cell.length_c   1.000
_cell.angle_alpha   90.00
_cell.angle_beta   90.00
_cell.angle_gamma   90.00
#
_symmetry.space_group_name_H-M   'P 1'
#
loop_
_entity.id
_entity.type
_entity.pdbx_description
1 polymer ?
#
loop_
_entity_poly.entity_id
_entity_poly.type
_entity_poly.pdbx_seq_one_letter_code
_entity_poly.pdbx_strand_id
1 'polypeptide(L)'
;MGIFSRIKKLIGLEQQEVFRRWPASELEEKKVYLENKLSEEFTPEDHYLSAEWIIQRYLPEGDDPTPEQWSEIIADIRQKIDINLKNAAVGELVKIEYVQLEPYVITKEDFLKDVVPTFSRFDLLPDPYLKDSQGRELWTVLFEFTQQYSYKYGEAKDTLIFFCDAFQAEKLVHDLGRTYTALRCAQIEGSAKLEVVCSSKQCSDCMSLDGNKMAVEELLSAFKNEAPLFPHPLHLEDEVSWCPAPYLSPEIPLRMGDDTEFYEVLMKILER
;
A
#
# COMPACT_ATOMS: atom_id res chain seq x y z
N MET A 1 16.58 8.60 -37.66
CA MET A 1 17.82 7.89 -37.27
C MET A 1 18.96 8.38 -38.16
N GLY A 2 19.87 9.17 -37.58
CA GLY A 2 20.91 9.90 -38.33
C GLY A 2 22.06 9.02 -38.81
N ILE A 3 22.64 9.40 -39.95
CA ILE A 3 23.75 8.73 -40.66
C ILE A 3 24.94 8.40 -39.73
N PHE A 4 25.13 9.20 -38.67
CA PHE A 4 26.18 8.99 -37.66
C PHE A 4 26.03 7.70 -36.84
N SER A 5 24.81 7.21 -36.56
CA SER A 5 24.64 5.97 -35.78
C SER A 5 25.00 4.73 -36.62
N ARG A 6 24.73 4.76 -37.93
CA ARG A 6 25.12 3.69 -38.85
C ARG A 6 26.64 3.56 -38.99
N ILE A 7 27.36 4.68 -38.95
CA ILE A 7 28.82 4.70 -39.07
C ILE A 7 29.48 4.14 -37.80
N LYS A 8 28.99 4.46 -36.60
CA LYS A 8 29.50 3.86 -35.34
C LYS A 8 29.31 2.34 -35.31
N LYS A 9 28.16 1.85 -35.76
CA LYS A 9 27.83 0.41 -35.85
C LYS A 9 28.71 -0.36 -36.84
N LEU A 10 29.11 0.29 -37.94
CA LEU A 10 29.96 -0.28 -39.00
C LEU A 10 31.45 -0.38 -38.62
N ILE A 11 31.92 0.41 -37.65
CA ILE A 11 33.34 0.49 -37.26
C ILE A 11 33.62 -0.30 -35.96
N GLY A 12 32.61 -0.91 -35.33
CA GLY A 12 32.79 -1.69 -34.09
C GLY A 12 33.27 -0.83 -32.90
N LEU A 13 33.01 0.48 -32.93
CA LEU A 13 33.41 1.46 -31.92
C LEU A 13 32.33 1.73 -30.86
N GLU A 14 31.27 0.94 -30.82
CA GLU A 14 30.40 0.91 -29.65
C GLU A 14 31.20 0.23 -28.54
N GLN A 15 31.82 1.04 -27.67
CA GLN A 15 32.26 0.56 -26.36
C GLN A 15 31.02 -0.04 -25.72
N GLN A 16 30.96 -1.37 -25.63
CA GLN A 16 29.97 -2.06 -24.82
C GLN A 16 30.06 -1.43 -23.42
N GLU A 17 28.99 -0.77 -22.98
CA GLU A 17 28.93 -0.28 -21.62
C GLU A 17 28.88 -1.51 -20.71
N VAL A 18 29.96 -1.75 -19.97
CA VAL A 18 30.06 -2.90 -19.08
C VAL A 18 29.49 -2.48 -17.73
N PHE A 19 28.57 -3.30 -17.20
CA PHE A 19 28.07 -3.11 -15.86
C PHE A 19 29.21 -3.12 -14.84
N ARG A 20 29.31 -2.04 -14.07
CA ARG A 20 30.19 -1.96 -12.90
C ARG A 20 29.33 -1.57 -11.71
N ARG A 21 29.29 -2.43 -10.71
CA ARG A 21 28.63 -2.12 -9.44
C ARG A 21 29.33 -0.95 -8.75
N TRP A 22 28.55 0.06 -8.34
CA TRP A 22 29.08 1.18 -7.58
C TRP A 22 29.21 0.82 -6.09
N PRO A 23 30.33 1.16 -5.44
CA PRO A 23 30.44 1.05 -3.99
C PRO A 23 29.49 2.05 -3.32
N ALA A 24 29.15 1.79 -2.05
CA ALA A 24 28.24 2.64 -1.27
C ALA A 24 28.67 4.13 -1.23
N SER A 25 29.98 4.41 -1.18
CA SER A 25 30.49 5.79 -1.24
C SER A 25 30.19 6.48 -2.56
N GLU A 26 30.31 5.77 -3.68
CA GLU A 26 30.04 6.32 -5.02
C GLU A 26 28.54 6.50 -5.26
N LEU A 27 27.70 5.62 -4.69
CA LEU A 27 26.24 5.81 -4.65
C LEU A 27 25.87 7.07 -3.86
N GLU A 28 26.44 7.28 -2.68
CA GLU A 28 26.13 8.47 -1.87
C GLU A 28 26.61 9.76 -2.56
N GLU A 29 27.81 9.76 -3.16
CA GLU A 29 28.31 10.90 -3.93
C GLU A 29 27.35 11.28 -5.08
N LYS A 30 26.86 10.29 -5.83
CA LYS A 30 25.92 10.51 -6.94
C LYS A 30 24.55 10.98 -6.45
N LYS A 31 24.06 10.45 -5.34
CA LYS A 31 22.83 10.92 -4.69
C LYS A 31 22.94 12.39 -4.30
N VAL A 32 24.00 12.74 -3.58
CA VAL A 32 24.27 14.12 -3.15
C VAL A 32 24.42 15.07 -4.34
N TYR A 33 25.05 14.62 -5.42
CA TYR A 33 25.12 15.39 -6.67
C TYR A 33 23.72 15.69 -7.25
N LEU A 34 22.87 14.67 -7.37
CA LEU A 34 21.53 14.79 -7.93
C LEU A 34 20.60 15.63 -7.04
N GLU A 35 20.68 15.48 -5.71
CA GLU A 35 19.84 16.20 -4.74
C GLU A 35 20.21 17.69 -4.62
N ASN A 36 21.48 18.05 -4.85
CA ASN A 36 21.92 19.44 -4.79
C ASN A 36 21.68 20.23 -6.09
N LYS A 37 21.24 19.56 -7.15
CA LYS A 37 21.01 20.19 -8.45
C LYS A 37 19.53 20.58 -8.59
N LEU A 38 19.27 21.80 -9.03
CA LEU A 38 17.89 22.27 -9.26
C LEU A 38 17.30 21.57 -10.49
N SER A 39 16.01 21.29 -10.48
CA SER A 39 15.31 20.60 -11.58
C SER A 39 15.46 21.28 -12.94
N GLU A 40 15.58 22.60 -12.96
CA GLU A 40 15.75 23.42 -14.16
C GLU A 40 17.15 23.31 -14.76
N GLU A 41 18.11 22.81 -13.99
CA GLU A 41 19.51 22.63 -14.40
C GLU A 41 19.82 21.18 -14.79
N PHE A 42 18.85 20.28 -14.67
CA PHE A 42 19.01 18.87 -15.07
C PHE A 42 19.22 18.76 -16.58
N THR A 43 20.29 18.07 -16.96
CA THR A 43 20.60 17.67 -18.33
C THR A 43 20.08 16.24 -18.57
N PRO A 44 20.01 15.79 -19.84
CA PRO A 44 19.68 14.40 -20.15
C PRO A 44 20.55 13.40 -19.40
N GLU A 45 21.84 13.70 -19.25
CA GLU A 45 22.80 12.87 -18.53
C GLU A 45 22.48 12.74 -17.03
N ASP A 46 21.93 13.77 -16.40
CA ASP A 46 21.49 13.69 -15.00
C ASP A 46 20.27 12.78 -14.84
N HIS A 47 19.37 12.77 -15.83
CA HIS A 47 18.25 11.84 -15.84
C HIS A 47 18.71 10.40 -16.04
N TYR A 48 19.68 10.17 -16.93
CA TYR A 48 20.29 8.85 -17.09
C TYR A 48 20.98 8.39 -15.80
N LEU A 49 21.75 9.28 -15.17
CA LEU A 49 22.45 9.03 -13.92
C LEU A 49 21.45 8.71 -12.79
N SER A 50 20.33 9.42 -12.71
CA SER A 50 19.28 9.18 -11.73
C SER A 50 18.68 7.78 -11.90
N ALA A 51 18.36 7.38 -13.13
CA ALA A 51 17.81 6.07 -13.41
C ALA A 51 18.82 4.95 -13.10
N GLU A 52 20.08 5.12 -13.52
CA GLU A 52 21.15 4.16 -13.21
C GLU A 52 21.40 4.06 -11.70
N TRP A 53 21.35 5.18 -10.97
CA TRP A 53 21.48 5.21 -9.52
C TRP A 53 20.39 4.40 -8.82
N ILE A 54 19.13 4.52 -9.25
CA ILE A 54 18.02 3.73 -8.71
C ILE A 54 18.30 2.24 -8.93
N ILE A 55 18.67 1.84 -10.15
CA ILE A 55 18.98 0.44 -10.45
C ILE A 55 20.13 -0.06 -9.58
N GLN A 56 21.25 0.65 -9.53
CA GLN A 56 22.44 0.29 -8.76
C GLN A 56 22.16 0.21 -7.24
N ARG A 57 21.29 1.08 -6.72
CA ARG A 57 20.94 1.14 -5.29
C ARG A 57 20.11 -0.07 -4.86
N TYR A 58 19.24 -0.58 -5.73
CA TYR A 58 18.28 -1.63 -5.42
C TYR A 58 18.62 -2.98 -6.04
N LEU A 59 19.61 -3.06 -6.92
CA LEU A 59 20.08 -4.33 -7.47
C LEU A 59 20.72 -5.18 -6.36
N PRO A 60 20.21 -6.39 -6.07
CA PRO A 60 20.76 -7.25 -5.02
C PRO A 60 22.21 -7.65 -5.30
N GLU A 61 22.99 -7.87 -4.23
CA GLU A 61 24.35 -8.42 -4.38
C GLU A 61 24.29 -9.82 -5.01
N GLY A 62 25.12 -10.05 -6.04
CA GLY A 62 25.17 -11.33 -6.76
C GLY A 62 24.28 -11.41 -8.01
N ASP A 63 23.35 -10.47 -8.19
CA ASP A 63 22.47 -10.37 -9.36
C ASP A 63 23.04 -9.40 -10.43
N ASP A 64 24.36 -9.44 -10.65
CA ASP A 64 25.03 -8.55 -11.61
C ASP A 64 24.65 -8.93 -13.06
N PRO A 65 24.09 -8.00 -13.88
CA PRO A 65 23.75 -8.30 -15.26
C PRO A 65 25.00 -8.56 -16.09
N THR A 66 24.87 -9.45 -17.07
CA THR A 66 25.89 -9.61 -18.12
C THR A 66 26.06 -8.32 -18.92
N PRO A 67 27.22 -8.09 -19.56
CA PRO A 67 27.44 -6.90 -20.39
C PRO A 67 26.36 -6.69 -21.47
N GLU A 68 25.88 -7.78 -22.06
CA GLU A 68 24.79 -7.77 -23.05
C GLU A 68 23.48 -7.31 -22.43
N GLN A 69 23.07 -7.92 -21.31
CA GLN A 69 21.85 -7.53 -20.58
C GLN A 69 21.90 -6.08 -20.12
N TRP A 70 23.05 -5.64 -19.60
CA TRP A 70 23.20 -4.26 -19.14
C TRP A 70 23.11 -3.26 -20.30
N SER A 71 23.76 -3.55 -21.42
CA SER A 71 23.70 -2.72 -22.61
C SER A 71 22.26 -2.58 -23.12
N GLU A 72 21.46 -3.65 -23.08
CA GLU A 72 20.04 -3.62 -23.45
C GLU A 72 19.21 -2.78 -22.47
N ILE A 73 19.34 -3.04 -21.16
CA ILE A 73 18.57 -2.33 -20.11
C ILE A 73 18.84 -0.83 -20.16
N ILE A 74 20.11 -0.42 -20.18
CA ILE A 74 20.47 0.99 -20.17
C ILE A 74 20.10 1.68 -21.48
N ALA A 75 20.21 1.00 -22.63
CA ALA A 75 19.77 1.57 -23.90
C ALA A 75 18.26 1.83 -23.92
N ASP A 76 17.45 0.88 -23.43
CA ASP A 76 15.98 1.04 -23.35
C ASP A 76 15.59 2.20 -22.42
N ILE A 77 16.16 2.24 -21.21
CA ILE A 77 15.85 3.27 -20.22
C ILE A 77 16.25 4.66 -20.74
N ARG A 78 17.44 4.82 -21.32
CA ARG A 78 17.87 6.10 -21.89
C ARG A 78 16.97 6.51 -23.06
N GLN A 79 16.53 5.57 -23.89
CA GLN A 79 15.58 5.85 -24.96
C GLN A 79 14.22 6.33 -24.41
N LYS A 80 13.69 5.69 -23.36
CA LYS A 80 12.45 6.12 -22.69
C LYS A 80 12.60 7.52 -22.08
N ILE A 81 13.72 7.81 -21.44
CA ILE A 81 14.05 9.15 -20.91
C ILE A 81 14.08 10.18 -22.04
N ASP A 82 14.75 9.88 -23.16
CA ASP A 82 14.83 10.79 -24.31
C ASP A 82 13.47 11.12 -24.92
N ILE A 83 12.58 10.12 -25.00
CA ILE A 83 11.22 10.32 -25.48
C ILE A 83 10.48 11.26 -24.52
N ASN A 84 10.57 11.01 -23.22
CA ASN A 84 9.93 11.85 -22.21
C ASN A 84 10.46 13.29 -22.23
N LEU A 85 11.78 13.50 -22.34
CA LEU A 85 12.37 14.84 -22.44
C LEU A 85 11.90 15.57 -23.70
N LYS A 86 11.78 14.87 -24.83
CA LYS A 86 11.21 15.46 -26.06
C LYS A 86 9.74 15.85 -25.89
N ASN A 87 8.94 14.96 -25.29
CA ASN A 87 7.53 15.23 -25.01
C ASN A 87 7.38 16.40 -24.02
N ALA A 88 8.27 16.51 -23.02
CA ALA A 88 8.35 17.63 -22.09
C ALA A 88 8.53 18.96 -22.82
N ALA A 89 9.50 19.00 -23.74
CA ALA A 89 9.86 20.20 -24.48
C ALA A 89 8.72 20.72 -25.38
N VAL A 90 7.84 19.83 -25.84
CA VAL A 90 6.65 20.20 -26.64
C VAL A 90 5.37 20.34 -25.81
N GLY A 91 5.46 20.22 -24.48
CA GLY A 91 4.32 20.34 -23.57
C GLY A 91 3.35 19.15 -23.62
N GLU A 92 3.75 18.03 -24.22
CA GLU A 92 2.98 16.78 -24.33
C GLU A 92 3.35 15.77 -23.25
N LEU A 93 4.13 16.18 -22.24
CA LEU A 93 4.36 15.30 -21.09
C LEU A 93 3.00 14.94 -20.50
N VAL A 94 2.70 13.65 -20.38
CA VAL A 94 1.55 13.19 -19.61
C VAL A 94 1.76 13.73 -18.21
N LYS A 95 0.99 14.75 -17.82
CA LYS A 95 0.93 15.17 -16.43
C LYS A 95 0.37 13.96 -15.69
N ILE A 96 1.24 13.27 -14.97
CA ILE A 96 0.81 12.35 -13.93
C ILE A 96 0.21 13.26 -12.87
N GLU A 97 -1.08 13.56 -13.00
CA GLU A 97 -1.85 14.03 -11.87
C GLU A 97 -1.74 12.91 -10.84
N TYR A 98 -0.93 13.14 -9.81
CA TYR A 98 -1.05 12.38 -8.58
C TYR A 98 -2.46 12.68 -8.09
N VAL A 99 -3.41 11.84 -8.49
CA VAL A 99 -4.72 11.80 -7.85
C VAL A 99 -4.41 11.35 -6.43
N GLN A 100 -4.20 12.32 -5.54
CA GLN A 100 -4.38 12.09 -4.12
C GLN A 100 -5.88 11.79 -3.97
N LEU A 101 -6.24 10.51 -4.09
CA LEU A 101 -7.52 10.06 -3.59
C LEU A 101 -7.51 10.42 -2.11
N GLU A 102 -8.47 11.25 -1.67
CA GLU A 102 -8.64 11.45 -0.24
C GLU A 102 -8.83 10.05 0.39
N PRO A 103 -8.01 9.69 1.39
CA PRO A 103 -8.10 8.38 1.99
C PRO A 103 -9.51 8.21 2.53
N TYR A 104 -10.18 7.11 2.14
CA TYR A 104 -11.55 6.86 2.54
C TYR A 104 -11.65 6.88 4.07
N VAL A 105 -12.61 7.66 4.58
CA VAL A 105 -12.96 7.72 5.99
C VAL A 105 -14.31 7.05 6.17
N ILE A 106 -14.38 6.09 7.09
CA ILE A 106 -15.62 5.39 7.38
C ILE A 106 -16.70 6.36 7.86
N THR A 107 -17.83 6.34 7.15
CA THR A 107 -18.99 7.19 7.45
C THR A 107 -19.88 6.52 8.50
N LYS A 108 -20.77 7.31 9.13
CA LYS A 108 -21.77 6.75 10.06
C LYS A 108 -22.70 5.77 9.33
N GLU A 109 -23.06 6.09 8.10
CA GLU A 109 -23.92 5.29 7.25
C GLU A 109 -23.27 3.95 6.92
N ASP A 110 -22.01 3.95 6.48
CA ASP A 110 -21.27 2.71 6.20
C ASP A 110 -21.07 1.89 7.47
N PHE A 111 -20.72 2.52 8.59
CA PHE A 111 -20.56 1.83 9.87
C PHE A 111 -21.85 1.17 10.34
N LEU A 112 -22.96 1.91 10.35
CA LEU A 112 -24.26 1.38 10.76
C LEU A 112 -24.74 0.27 9.83
N LYS A 113 -24.49 0.38 8.53
CA LYS A 113 -24.97 -0.57 7.53
C LYS A 113 -24.14 -1.85 7.46
N ASP A 114 -22.82 -1.73 7.48
CA ASP A 114 -21.92 -2.84 7.13
C ASP A 114 -21.07 -3.33 8.31
N VAL A 115 -20.89 -2.53 9.38
CA VAL A 115 -20.08 -2.92 10.56
C VAL A 115 -20.95 -3.31 11.75
N VAL A 116 -21.95 -2.50 12.12
CA VAL A 116 -22.84 -2.78 13.27
C VAL A 116 -23.51 -4.17 13.21
N PRO A 117 -23.98 -4.69 12.06
CA PRO A 117 -24.56 -6.03 12.01
C PRO A 117 -23.63 -7.14 12.49
N THR A 118 -22.32 -6.97 12.30
CA THR A 118 -21.31 -7.95 12.73
C THR A 118 -21.19 -8.06 14.25
N PHE A 119 -21.70 -7.09 15.01
CA PHE A 119 -21.57 -7.07 16.48
C PHE A 119 -22.28 -8.24 17.14
N SER A 120 -23.35 -8.74 16.54
CA SER A 120 -24.10 -9.92 17.00
C SER A 120 -23.24 -11.19 17.11
N ARG A 121 -22.09 -11.22 16.43
CA ARG A 121 -21.13 -12.34 16.48
C ARG A 121 -20.16 -12.26 17.65
N PHE A 122 -20.10 -11.14 18.34
CA PHE A 122 -19.15 -10.90 19.43
C PHE A 122 -19.93 -10.64 20.72
N ASP A 123 -19.92 -11.61 21.63
CA ASP A 123 -20.66 -11.52 22.91
C ASP A 123 -20.17 -10.38 23.82
N LEU A 124 -19.01 -9.77 23.49
CA LEU A 124 -18.41 -8.66 24.24
C LEU A 124 -19.01 -7.29 23.92
N LEU A 125 -19.73 -7.15 22.80
CA LEU A 125 -20.36 -5.89 22.41
C LEU A 125 -21.79 -5.83 22.98
N PRO A 126 -22.19 -4.68 23.55
CA PRO A 126 -23.57 -4.49 23.99
C PRO A 126 -24.49 -4.44 22.77
N ASP A 127 -25.80 -4.63 23.00
CA ASP A 127 -26.80 -4.40 21.96
C ASP A 127 -26.62 -2.97 21.40
N PRO A 128 -26.30 -2.83 20.09
CA PRO A 128 -25.97 -1.54 19.49
C PRO A 128 -27.12 -0.53 19.51
N TYR A 129 -28.36 -0.99 19.70
CA TYR A 129 -29.56 -0.15 19.71
C TYR A 129 -30.02 0.23 21.12
N LEU A 130 -29.32 -0.21 22.16
CA LEU A 130 -29.51 0.32 23.51
C LEU A 130 -29.22 1.81 23.55
N LYS A 131 -29.92 2.53 24.42
CA LYS A 131 -29.76 3.97 24.58
C LYS A 131 -28.95 4.30 25.82
N ASP A 132 -28.03 5.25 25.68
CA ASP A 132 -27.33 5.85 26.81
C ASP A 132 -28.26 6.77 27.63
N SER A 133 -27.71 7.36 28.71
CA SER A 133 -28.43 8.29 29.58
C SER A 133 -28.89 9.58 28.87
N GLN A 134 -28.34 9.88 27.70
CA GLN A 134 -28.69 11.03 26.85
C GLN A 134 -29.64 10.64 25.71
N GLY A 135 -30.05 9.37 25.62
CA GLY A 135 -30.95 8.84 24.60
C GLY A 135 -30.29 8.50 23.26
N ARG A 136 -28.95 8.50 23.19
CA ARG A 136 -28.19 8.12 21.98
C ARG A 136 -28.04 6.60 21.91
N GLU A 137 -28.18 6.03 20.73
CA GLU A 137 -27.96 4.59 20.52
C GLU A 137 -26.48 4.25 20.66
N LEU A 138 -26.15 3.11 21.28
CA LEU A 138 -24.77 2.74 21.60
C LEU A 138 -23.87 2.59 20.37
N TRP A 139 -24.40 2.23 19.20
CA TRP A 139 -23.61 2.22 17.97
C TRP A 139 -23.02 3.61 17.66
N THR A 140 -23.71 4.70 18.01
CA THR A 140 -23.19 6.07 17.80
C THR A 140 -21.98 6.35 18.67
N VAL A 141 -21.94 5.77 19.87
CA VAL A 141 -20.84 5.86 20.82
C VAL A 141 -19.66 5.02 20.33
N LEU A 142 -19.94 3.79 19.89
CA LEU A 142 -18.93 2.87 19.35
C LEU A 142 -18.30 3.42 18.06
N PHE A 143 -19.08 4.10 17.21
CA PHE A 143 -18.56 4.77 16.01
C PHE A 143 -17.46 5.79 16.30
N GLU A 144 -17.49 6.46 17.46
CA GLU A 144 -16.45 7.44 17.81
C GLU A 144 -15.06 6.77 17.87
N PHE A 145 -14.97 5.48 18.19
CA PHE A 145 -13.71 4.71 18.20
C PHE A 145 -13.14 4.37 16.81
N THR A 146 -13.87 4.66 15.74
CA THR A 146 -13.34 4.54 14.37
C THR A 146 -12.83 5.86 13.81
N GLN A 147 -13.01 6.97 14.55
CA GLN A 147 -12.61 8.30 14.11
C GLN A 147 -11.18 8.63 14.53
N GLN A 148 -10.56 9.68 13.99
CA GLN A 148 -9.27 10.14 14.52
C GLN A 148 -9.40 10.56 16.00
N TYR A 149 -8.36 10.28 16.78
CA TYR A 149 -8.35 10.49 18.23
C TYR A 149 -8.80 11.90 18.59
N SER A 150 -9.91 12.01 19.34
CA SER A 150 -10.52 13.29 19.73
C SER A 150 -11.01 13.22 21.17
N TYR A 151 -11.40 14.37 21.76
CA TYR A 151 -11.96 14.40 23.12
C TYR A 151 -13.18 13.48 23.29
N LYS A 152 -13.91 13.21 22.20
CA LYS A 152 -15.09 12.33 22.19
C LYS A 152 -14.76 10.86 22.49
N TYR A 153 -13.52 10.43 22.30
CA TYR A 153 -13.08 9.09 22.71
C TYR A 153 -13.22 8.89 24.22
N GLY A 154 -12.87 9.91 25.02
CA GLY A 154 -13.01 9.86 26.47
C GLY A 154 -14.47 9.74 26.89
N GLU A 155 -15.33 10.59 26.32
CA GLU A 155 -16.79 10.54 26.58
C GLU A 155 -17.41 9.21 26.14
N ALA A 156 -16.97 8.67 25.00
CA ALA A 156 -17.46 7.39 24.50
C ALA A 156 -17.07 6.24 25.43
N LYS A 157 -15.82 6.24 25.90
CA LYS A 157 -15.33 5.26 26.86
C LYS A 157 -16.07 5.33 28.20
N ASP A 158 -16.25 6.54 28.75
CA ASP A 158 -16.99 6.76 29.99
C ASP A 158 -18.43 6.26 29.88
N THR A 159 -19.06 6.47 28.71
CA THR A 159 -20.41 5.98 28.44
C THR A 159 -20.44 4.45 28.38
N LEU A 160 -19.47 3.81 27.73
CA LEU A 160 -19.46 2.35 27.51
C LEU A 160 -19.13 1.52 28.75
N ILE A 161 -18.41 2.08 29.74
CA ILE A 161 -18.10 1.41 31.01
C ILE A 161 -19.37 0.92 31.74
N PHE A 162 -20.51 1.55 31.50
CA PHE A 162 -21.80 1.15 32.09
C PHE A 162 -22.45 -0.05 31.41
N PHE A 163 -21.96 -0.48 30.24
CA PHE A 163 -22.59 -1.51 29.40
C PHE A 163 -21.70 -2.73 29.15
N CYS A 164 -20.38 -2.54 29.07
CA CYS A 164 -19.44 -3.61 28.72
C CYS A 164 -18.01 -3.27 29.18
N ASP A 165 -17.07 -4.20 28.96
CA ASP A 165 -15.64 -3.89 29.05
C ASP A 165 -15.27 -2.90 27.92
N ALA A 166 -15.21 -1.62 28.28
CA ALA A 166 -14.98 -0.54 27.32
C ALA A 166 -13.63 -0.67 26.59
N PHE A 167 -12.61 -1.28 27.20
CA PHE A 167 -11.32 -1.46 26.53
C PHE A 167 -11.38 -2.56 25.46
N GLN A 168 -12.06 -3.66 25.76
CA GLN A 168 -12.24 -4.73 24.78
C GLN A 168 -13.16 -4.30 23.64
N ALA A 169 -14.26 -3.61 23.96
CA ALA A 169 -15.17 -3.05 22.96
C ALA A 169 -14.47 -2.03 22.05
N GLU A 170 -13.70 -1.09 22.64
CA GLU A 170 -12.88 -0.12 21.90
C GLU A 170 -11.95 -0.83 20.90
N LYS A 171 -11.20 -1.82 21.37
CA LYS A 171 -10.24 -2.55 20.53
C LYS A 171 -10.91 -3.33 19.40
N LEU A 172 -12.02 -4.03 19.69
CA LEU A 172 -12.75 -4.78 18.66
C LEU A 172 -13.34 -3.85 17.59
N VAL A 173 -13.98 -2.75 18.01
CA VAL A 173 -14.58 -1.79 17.08
C VAL A 173 -13.51 -1.11 16.23
N HIS A 174 -12.36 -0.79 16.82
CA HIS A 174 -11.22 -0.29 16.08
C HIS A 174 -10.71 -1.31 15.05
N ASP A 175 -10.60 -2.60 15.40
CA ASP A 175 -10.19 -3.64 14.45
C ASP A 175 -11.19 -3.81 13.30
N LEU A 176 -12.50 -3.82 13.59
CA LEU A 176 -13.56 -3.87 12.58
C LEU A 176 -13.52 -2.66 11.66
N GLY A 177 -13.46 -1.45 12.24
CA GLY A 177 -13.41 -0.19 11.49
C GLY A 177 -12.17 -0.06 10.62
N ARG A 178 -10.99 -0.40 11.16
CA ARG A 178 -9.72 -0.40 10.41
C ARG A 178 -9.77 -1.37 9.23
N THR A 179 -10.26 -2.59 9.46
CA THR A 179 -10.34 -3.62 8.42
C THR A 179 -11.29 -3.18 7.31
N TYR A 180 -12.50 -2.75 7.66
CA TYR A 180 -13.48 -2.28 6.67
C TYR A 180 -12.96 -1.08 5.87
N THR A 181 -12.31 -0.12 6.54
CA THR A 181 -11.70 1.05 5.89
C THR A 181 -10.63 0.63 4.89
N ALA A 182 -9.73 -0.28 5.25
CA ALA A 182 -8.69 -0.79 4.35
C ALA A 182 -9.29 -1.46 3.10
N LEU A 183 -10.35 -2.26 3.27
CA LEU A 183 -11.06 -2.88 2.15
C LEU A 183 -11.71 -1.85 1.21
N ARG A 184 -12.35 -0.81 1.77
CA ARG A 184 -12.98 0.25 0.98
C ARG A 184 -11.94 1.12 0.27
N CYS A 185 -10.81 1.43 0.90
CA CYS A 185 -9.68 2.10 0.24
C CYS A 185 -9.21 1.28 -0.97
N ALA A 186 -8.93 -0.01 -0.77
CA ALA A 186 -8.47 -0.89 -1.84
C ALA A 186 -9.47 -0.96 -3.01
N GLN A 187 -10.77 -1.03 -2.71
CA GLN A 187 -11.83 -1.00 -3.72
C GLN A 187 -11.84 0.31 -4.53
N ILE A 188 -11.72 1.46 -3.86
CA ILE A 188 -11.71 2.79 -4.51
C ILE A 188 -10.45 2.98 -5.35
N GLU A 189 -9.32 2.48 -4.87
CA GLU A 189 -8.02 2.54 -5.55
C GLU A 189 -7.89 1.52 -6.70
N GLY A 190 -8.84 0.59 -6.83
CA GLY A 190 -8.87 -0.42 -7.89
C GLY A 190 -8.00 -1.65 -7.63
N SER A 191 -7.50 -1.83 -6.41
CA SER A 191 -6.78 -3.04 -6.02
C SER A 191 -7.76 -4.21 -5.89
N ALA A 192 -7.56 -5.25 -6.70
CA ALA A 192 -8.42 -6.44 -6.68
C ALA A 192 -8.14 -7.35 -5.47
N LYS A 193 -6.93 -7.30 -4.92
CA LYS A 193 -6.46 -8.16 -3.84
C LYS A 193 -5.68 -7.40 -2.78
N LEU A 194 -5.70 -7.94 -1.57
CA LEU A 194 -4.93 -7.50 -0.41
C LEU A 194 -4.11 -8.68 0.12
N GLU A 195 -2.85 -8.43 0.43
CA GLU A 195 -2.01 -9.38 1.14
C GLU A 195 -2.29 -9.34 2.64
N VAL A 196 -2.42 -10.51 3.25
CA VAL A 196 -2.61 -10.66 4.70
C VAL A 196 -1.24 -10.68 5.38
N VAL A 197 -1.02 -9.76 6.33
CA VAL A 197 0.23 -9.64 7.09
C VAL A 197 -0.05 -9.80 8.59
N CYS A 198 0.47 -10.87 9.18
CA CYS A 198 0.27 -11.22 10.57
C CYS A 198 1.41 -10.70 11.48
N SER A 199 1.11 -10.54 12.76
CA SER A 199 2.02 -10.01 13.79
C SER A 199 2.26 -11.00 14.95
N SER A 200 2.10 -12.29 14.67
CA SER A 200 2.12 -13.41 15.64
C SER A 200 1.10 -13.34 16.78
N LYS A 201 0.16 -12.38 16.75
CA LYS A 201 -0.95 -12.24 17.71
C LYS A 201 -2.23 -12.92 17.23
N GLN A 202 -2.23 -13.40 16.00
CA GLN A 202 -3.34 -14.05 15.32
C GLN A 202 -3.43 -15.55 15.70
N CYS A 203 -4.60 -16.15 15.54
CA CYS A 203 -4.80 -17.59 15.70
C CYS A 203 -4.07 -18.39 14.61
N SER A 204 -3.94 -19.71 14.79
CA SER A 204 -3.27 -20.59 13.81
C SER A 204 -3.82 -20.46 12.39
N ASP A 205 -5.14 -20.29 12.27
CA ASP A 205 -5.81 -20.25 10.97
C ASP A 205 -5.50 -18.94 10.25
N CYS A 206 -5.56 -17.81 10.96
CA CYS A 206 -5.11 -16.52 10.45
C CYS A 206 -3.60 -16.53 10.13
N MET A 207 -2.77 -17.13 10.98
CA MET A 207 -1.33 -17.26 10.73
C MET A 207 -1.03 -18.11 9.48
N SER A 208 -1.89 -19.08 9.14
CA SER A 208 -1.76 -19.85 7.89
C SER A 208 -2.11 -19.04 6.63
N LEU A 209 -2.73 -17.87 6.81
CA LEU A 209 -3.04 -16.93 5.74
C LEU A 209 -1.95 -15.86 5.54
N ASP A 210 -0.90 -15.84 6.36
CA ASP A 210 0.18 -14.87 6.24
C ASP A 210 0.86 -14.94 4.86
N GLY A 211 0.98 -13.79 4.18
CA GLY A 211 1.44 -13.68 2.79
C GLY A 211 0.41 -14.05 1.72
N ASN A 212 -0.77 -14.57 2.10
CA ASN A 212 -1.80 -14.91 1.12
C ASN A 212 -2.51 -13.66 0.61
N LYS A 213 -2.79 -13.66 -0.70
CA LYS A 213 -3.52 -12.60 -1.39
C LYS A 213 -5.00 -12.94 -1.47
N MET A 214 -5.83 -12.11 -0.82
CA MET A 214 -7.27 -12.29 -0.71
C MET A 214 -8.04 -11.27 -1.54
N ALA A 215 -9.15 -11.67 -2.15
CA ALA A 215 -9.95 -10.79 -2.98
C ALA A 215 -10.71 -9.74 -2.15
N VAL A 216 -10.61 -8.46 -2.54
CA VAL A 216 -11.25 -7.35 -1.83
C VAL A 216 -12.77 -7.50 -1.79
N GLU A 217 -13.38 -7.87 -2.91
CA GLU A 217 -14.83 -8.04 -3.02
C GLU A 217 -15.38 -9.16 -2.15
N GLU A 218 -14.64 -10.26 -2.00
CA GLU A 218 -15.03 -11.38 -1.14
C GLU A 218 -15.01 -10.96 0.33
N LEU A 219 -13.96 -10.26 0.77
CA LEU A 219 -13.84 -9.74 2.13
C LEU A 219 -14.91 -8.66 2.43
N LEU A 220 -15.19 -7.76 1.49
CA LEU A 220 -16.28 -6.77 1.64
C LEU A 220 -17.65 -7.43 1.68
N SER A 221 -17.88 -8.45 0.85
CA SER A 221 -19.13 -9.22 0.90
C SER A 221 -19.29 -9.95 2.23
N ALA A 222 -18.19 -10.41 2.84
CA ALA A 222 -18.21 -11.05 4.14
C ALA A 222 -18.72 -10.10 5.24
N PHE A 223 -18.27 -8.84 5.24
CA PHE A 223 -18.82 -7.79 6.13
C PHE A 223 -20.32 -7.59 5.93
N LYS A 224 -20.77 -7.44 4.67
CA LYS A 224 -22.19 -7.23 4.33
C LYS A 224 -23.09 -8.40 4.70
N ASN A 225 -22.52 -9.60 4.73
CA ASN A 225 -23.20 -10.82 5.16
C ASN A 225 -23.02 -11.09 6.67
N GLU A 226 -22.65 -10.06 7.43
CA GLU A 226 -22.49 -10.08 8.89
C GLU A 226 -21.38 -11.05 9.35
N ALA A 227 -20.52 -11.49 8.43
CA ALA A 227 -19.59 -12.57 8.64
C ALA A 227 -18.16 -12.25 8.21
N PRO A 228 -17.55 -11.17 8.74
CA PRO A 228 -16.20 -10.78 8.36
C PRO A 228 -15.22 -11.90 8.69
N LEU A 229 -14.24 -12.09 7.81
CA LEU A 229 -13.13 -13.01 8.07
C LEU A 229 -12.20 -12.46 9.15
N PHE A 230 -12.05 -11.14 9.24
CA PHE A 230 -11.21 -10.46 10.23
C PHE A 230 -11.88 -9.18 10.77
N PRO A 231 -11.72 -8.85 12.06
CA PRO A 231 -11.47 -9.81 13.14
C PRO A 231 -12.58 -10.87 13.19
N HIS A 232 -12.34 -11.99 13.85
CA HIS A 232 -13.36 -13.05 14.02
C HIS A 232 -13.39 -13.61 15.45
N PRO A 233 -14.54 -14.10 15.94
CA PRO A 233 -14.62 -14.73 17.26
C PRO A 233 -13.70 -15.95 17.38
N LEU A 234 -13.21 -16.20 18.59
CA LEU A 234 -12.52 -17.42 18.98
C LEU A 234 -13.39 -18.17 19.99
N HIS A 235 -13.67 -19.44 19.71
CA HIS A 235 -14.37 -20.31 20.64
C HIS A 235 -13.35 -21.03 21.51
N LEU A 236 -12.90 -20.35 22.57
CA LEU A 236 -12.12 -20.97 23.64
C LEU A 236 -13.07 -21.37 24.76
N GLU A 237 -12.80 -22.53 25.37
CA GLU A 237 -13.76 -23.36 26.11
C GLU A 237 -14.62 -22.63 27.17
N ASP A 238 -14.20 -21.46 27.71
CA ASP A 238 -14.99 -20.64 28.64
C ASP A 238 -14.73 -19.11 28.58
N GLU A 239 -13.98 -18.59 27.59
CA GLU A 239 -13.69 -17.14 27.48
C GLU A 239 -14.13 -16.58 26.12
N VAL A 240 -14.93 -15.51 26.15
CA VAL A 240 -15.26 -14.72 24.95
C VAL A 240 -14.00 -13.99 24.51
N SER A 241 -13.39 -14.46 23.44
CA SER A 241 -12.20 -13.87 22.84
C SER A 241 -12.39 -13.72 21.34
N TRP A 242 -11.54 -12.91 20.70
CA TRP A 242 -11.51 -12.78 19.25
C TRP A 242 -10.07 -12.80 18.74
N CYS A 243 -9.92 -13.25 17.51
CA CYS A 243 -8.65 -13.13 16.81
C CYS A 243 -8.54 -11.68 16.32
N PRO A 244 -7.49 -10.93 16.72
CA PRO A 244 -7.29 -9.57 16.24
C PRO A 244 -7.05 -9.57 14.73
N ALA A 245 -7.56 -8.56 14.04
CA ALA A 245 -7.41 -8.48 12.60
C ALA A 245 -5.92 -8.37 12.18
N PRO A 246 -5.44 -9.12 11.17
CA PRO A 246 -4.14 -8.90 10.59
C PRO A 246 -4.06 -7.52 9.92
N TYR A 247 -2.87 -7.12 9.47
CA TYR A 247 -2.75 -6.00 8.56
C TYR A 247 -3.11 -6.46 7.14
N LEU A 248 -3.85 -5.64 6.40
CA LEU A 248 -4.21 -5.89 5.01
C LEU A 248 -3.44 -4.90 4.15
N SER A 249 -2.45 -5.40 3.42
CA SER A 249 -1.56 -4.61 2.58
C SER A 249 -2.09 -4.58 1.14
N PRO A 250 -2.46 -3.41 0.58
CA PRO A 250 -2.92 -3.34 -0.80
C PRO A 250 -1.80 -3.71 -1.76
N GLU A 251 -2.12 -4.51 -2.77
CA GLU A 251 -1.27 -4.54 -3.97
C GLU A 251 -1.29 -3.13 -4.55
N ILE A 252 -0.10 -2.55 -4.74
CA ILE A 252 0.06 -1.24 -5.37
C ILE A 252 -0.58 -1.36 -6.75
N PRO A 253 -1.71 -0.70 -7.07
CA PRO A 253 -2.32 -0.90 -8.37
C PRO A 253 -1.39 -0.34 -9.46
N LEU A 254 -1.17 -1.12 -10.51
CA LEU A 254 -0.58 -0.63 -11.76
C LEU A 254 -1.48 0.50 -12.30
N ARG A 255 -0.97 1.72 -12.35
CA ARG A 255 -1.67 2.86 -12.96
C ARG A 255 -1.60 2.73 -14.48
N MET A 256 -2.55 3.37 -15.17
CA MET A 256 -2.50 3.49 -16.63
C MET A 256 -1.19 4.16 -17.06
N GLY A 257 -0.34 3.41 -17.77
CA GLY A 257 0.98 3.86 -18.23
C GLY A 257 2.16 3.31 -17.41
N ASP A 258 1.91 2.60 -16.31
CA ASP A 258 2.96 1.92 -15.56
C ASP A 258 3.51 0.74 -16.39
N ASP A 259 4.83 0.69 -16.51
CA ASP A 259 5.54 -0.40 -17.17
C ASP A 259 5.38 -1.68 -16.33
N THR A 260 4.67 -2.66 -16.89
CA THR A 260 4.33 -3.91 -16.20
C THR A 260 5.58 -4.69 -15.80
N GLU A 261 6.64 -4.66 -16.62
CA GLU A 261 7.91 -5.32 -16.29
C GLU A 261 8.63 -4.62 -15.14
N PHE A 262 8.64 -3.28 -15.12
CA PHE A 262 9.22 -2.51 -14.02
C PHE A 262 8.46 -2.74 -12.71
N TYR A 263 7.13 -2.77 -12.76
CA TYR A 263 6.30 -3.04 -11.60
C TYR A 263 6.53 -4.45 -11.04
N GLU A 264 6.63 -5.47 -11.90
CA GLU A 264 6.95 -6.84 -11.47
C GLU A 264 8.33 -6.90 -10.78
N VAL A 265 9.32 -6.16 -11.29
CA VAL A 265 10.64 -6.05 -10.66
C VAL A 265 10.56 -5.31 -9.33
N LEU A 266 9.82 -4.19 -9.27
CA LEU A 266 9.62 -3.41 -8.05
C LEU A 266 8.93 -4.21 -6.95
N MET A 267 7.86 -4.94 -7.28
CA MET A 267 7.15 -5.79 -6.33
C MET A 267 8.04 -6.92 -5.81
N LYS A 268 8.85 -7.56 -6.68
CA LYS A 268 9.84 -8.56 -6.24
C LYS A 268 10.90 -8.01 -5.29
N ILE A 269 11.22 -6.72 -5.38
CA ILE A 269 12.15 -6.04 -4.49
C ILE A 269 11.47 -5.71 -3.15
N LEU A 270 10.19 -5.33 -3.16
CA LEU A 270 9.43 -4.97 -1.96
C LEU A 270 8.91 -6.19 -1.16
N GLU A 271 8.76 -7.35 -1.79
CA GLU A 271 8.36 -8.63 -1.17
C GLU A 271 9.54 -9.35 -0.45
N ARG A 272 10.70 -8.70 -0.26
CA ARG A 272 11.88 -9.21 0.48
C ARG A 272 12.15 -8.42 1.75
#